data_AF-A0A2A4Y0F0-F1
#
_entry.id   AF-A0A2A4Y0F0-F1
#
_cell.length_a   1.000
_cell.length_b   1.000
_cell.length_c   1.000
_cell.angle_alpha   90.00
_cell.angle_beta   90.00
_cell.angle_gamma   90.00
#
_symmetry.space_group_name_H-M   'P 1'
#
loop_
_entity.id
_entity.type
_entity.pdbx_description
1 polymer ?
#
loop_
_entity_poly.entity_id
_entity_poly.type
_entity_poly.pdbx_seq_one_letter_code
_entity_poly.pdbx_strand_id
1 'polypeptide(L)'
;MPQKIKHCVYMQFKPQYSAAERHAILQQLADLKPIMTGFLSIEFGENLDCENKSDCNAGFVIDFASEADLQNYANHPEHQKIGSQLVEMSVGGADGIMVFDLAIE
;
A
#
# COMPACT_ATOMS: atom_id res chain seq x y z
N MET A 1 14.94 12.28 -17.16
CA MET A 1 14.23 10.99 -16.96
C MET A 1 13.12 11.26 -15.96
N PRO A 2 11.95 10.59 -16.05
CA PRO A 2 10.90 10.78 -15.06
C PRO A 2 11.40 10.42 -13.65
N GLN A 3 10.89 11.15 -12.66
CA GLN A 3 11.24 10.97 -11.25
C GLN A 3 10.63 9.66 -10.72
N LYS A 4 11.47 8.74 -10.25
CA LYS A 4 10.98 7.52 -9.58
C LYS A 4 10.36 7.86 -8.23
N ILE A 5 9.33 7.11 -7.85
CA ILE A 5 8.58 7.31 -6.61
C ILE A 5 8.54 6.01 -5.82
N LYS A 6 8.78 6.08 -4.50
CA LYS A 6 8.35 5.05 -3.55
C LYS A 6 7.04 5.48 -2.91
N HIS A 7 5.99 4.73 -3.21
CA HIS A 7 4.68 4.87 -2.59
C HIS A 7 4.62 3.94 -1.38
N CYS A 8 4.82 4.50 -0.18
CA CYS A 8 4.86 3.78 1.09
C CYS A 8 3.53 3.97 1.82
N VAL A 9 2.82 2.88 2.10
CA VAL A 9 1.50 2.90 2.74
C VAL A 9 1.55 2.02 3.98
N TYR A 10 1.19 2.59 5.13
CA TYR A 10 1.15 1.90 6.42
C TYR A 10 -0.24 2.01 7.00
N MET A 11 -0.73 0.95 7.63
CA MET A 11 -2.04 0.98 8.27
C MET A 11 -2.08 0.18 9.57
N GLN A 12 -3.03 0.56 10.41
CA GLN A 12 -3.42 -0.21 11.57
C GLN A 12 -4.67 -1.03 11.24
N PHE A 13 -4.49 -2.31 10.90
CA PHE A 13 -5.62 -3.21 10.70
C PHE A 13 -6.41 -3.43 12.00
N LYS A 14 -7.73 -3.48 11.90
CA LYS A 14 -8.61 -3.80 13.03
C LYS A 14 -8.34 -5.22 13.54
N PRO A 15 -8.42 -5.46 14.86
CA PRO A 15 -7.98 -6.72 15.47
C PRO A 15 -8.80 -7.95 15.05
N GLN A 16 -10.03 -7.78 14.56
CA GLN A 16 -10.85 -8.89 14.09
C GLN A 16 -10.35 -9.54 12.79
N TYR A 17 -9.54 -8.85 11.99
CA TYR A 17 -8.98 -9.43 10.77
C TYR A 17 -7.72 -10.22 11.11
N SER A 18 -7.72 -11.49 10.74
CA SER A 18 -6.60 -12.42 10.87
C SER A 18 -5.41 -12.04 9.99
N ALA A 19 -4.22 -12.57 10.32
CA ALA A 19 -3.03 -12.39 9.48
C ALA A 19 -3.25 -12.88 8.04
N ALA A 20 -4.03 -13.95 7.85
CA ALA A 20 -4.35 -14.48 6.53
C ALA A 20 -5.23 -13.52 5.71
N GLU A 21 -6.24 -12.89 6.33
CA GLU A 21 -7.09 -11.88 5.67
C GLU A 21 -6.29 -10.63 5.30
N ARG A 22 -5.42 -10.15 6.20
CA ARG A 22 -4.50 -9.03 5.93
C ARG A 22 -3.54 -9.36 4.79
N HIS A 23 -2.95 -10.55 4.81
CA HIS A 23 -2.08 -10.99 3.73
C HIS A 23 -2.83 -11.09 2.40
N ALA A 24 -4.06 -11.61 2.39
CA ALA A 24 -4.85 -11.77 1.18
C ALA A 24 -5.21 -10.42 0.52
N ILE A 25 -5.48 -9.36 1.29
CA ILE A 25 -5.75 -8.03 0.71
C ILE A 25 -4.47 -7.38 0.17
N LEU A 26 -3.33 -7.56 0.85
CA LEU A 26 -2.03 -7.06 0.37
C LEU A 26 -1.56 -7.82 -0.88
N GLN A 27 -1.83 -9.13 -0.96
CA GLN A 27 -1.53 -9.92 -2.14
C GLN A 27 -2.37 -9.46 -3.36
N GLN A 28 -3.64 -9.07 -3.15
CA GLN A 28 -4.45 -8.50 -4.23
C GLN A 28 -3.84 -7.21 -4.82
N LEU A 29 -3.17 -6.38 -4.00
CA LEU A 29 -2.41 -5.23 -4.52
C LEU A 29 -1.23 -5.70 -5.39
N ALA A 30 -0.53 -6.74 -4.98
CA ALA A 30 0.60 -7.27 -5.75
C ALA A 30 0.16 -7.84 -7.10
N ASP A 31 -1.05 -8.40 -7.18
CA ASP A 31 -1.64 -8.93 -8.40
C ASP A 31 -1.98 -7.83 -9.43
N LEU A 32 -1.94 -6.54 -9.06
CA LEU A 32 -2.06 -5.40 -9.98
C LEU A 32 -0.79 -5.15 -10.79
N LYS A 33 0.39 -5.53 -10.26
CA LYS A 33 1.68 -5.31 -10.92
C LYS A 33 1.74 -5.80 -12.38
N PRO A 34 1.34 -7.03 -12.73
CA PRO A 34 1.47 -7.53 -14.11
C PRO A 34 0.59 -6.78 -15.12
N ILE A 35 -0.41 -6.02 -14.69
CA ILE A 35 -1.36 -5.32 -15.58
C ILE A 35 -1.12 -3.81 -15.67
N MET A 36 -0.11 -3.28 -14.97
CA MET A 36 0.17 -1.84 -14.90
C MET A 36 1.59 -1.52 -15.39
N THR A 37 1.68 -0.72 -16.44
CA THR A 37 2.97 -0.18 -16.88
C THR A 37 3.52 0.77 -15.81
N GLY A 38 4.83 0.70 -15.56
CA GLY A 38 5.51 1.57 -14.60
C GLY A 38 5.34 1.20 -13.12
N PHE A 39 4.58 0.14 -12.80
CA PHE A 39 4.59 -0.53 -11.50
C PHE A 39 5.81 -1.46 -11.44
N LEU A 40 6.89 -1.03 -10.79
CA LEU A 40 8.19 -1.69 -10.85
C LEU A 40 8.33 -2.83 -9.85
N SER A 41 7.91 -2.63 -8.61
CA SER A 41 8.04 -3.60 -7.51
C SER A 41 6.94 -3.37 -6.46
N ILE A 42 6.67 -4.38 -5.64
CA ILE A 42 5.87 -4.27 -4.43
C ILE A 42 6.45 -5.19 -3.37
N GLU A 43 6.54 -4.68 -2.16
CA GLU A 43 6.89 -5.41 -0.95
C GLU A 43 5.85 -5.08 0.10
N PHE A 44 5.41 -6.07 0.89
CA PHE A 44 4.41 -5.88 1.93
C PHE A 44 4.63 -6.85 3.08
N GLY A 45 4.13 -6.50 4.26
CA GLY A 45 4.30 -7.36 5.44
C GLY A 45 3.76 -6.77 6.73
N GLU A 46 3.91 -7.55 7.81
CA GLU A 46 3.65 -7.09 9.16
C GLU A 46 4.75 -6.15 9.64
N ASN A 47 4.36 -5.15 10.43
CA ASN A 47 5.31 -4.27 11.08
C ASN A 47 5.82 -4.93 12.36
N LEU A 48 7.12 -5.23 12.41
CA LEU A 48 7.76 -5.77 13.61
C LEU A 48 8.01 -4.70 14.68
N ASP A 49 8.00 -3.42 14.30
CA ASP A 49 8.20 -2.25 15.16
C ASP A 49 9.30 -2.42 16.22
N CYS A 50 10.48 -2.90 15.80
CA CYS A 50 11.59 -3.24 16.71
C CYS A 50 12.03 -2.08 17.64
N GLU A 51 11.73 -0.84 17.26
CA GLU A 51 12.06 0.37 18.02
C GLU A 51 10.87 0.98 18.78
N ASN A 52 9.67 0.40 18.68
CA ASN A 52 8.43 0.89 19.31
C ASN A 52 8.11 2.35 18.95
N LYS A 53 8.11 2.68 17.66
CA LYS A 53 7.95 4.07 17.18
C LYS A 53 6.79 4.23 16.20
N SER A 54 5.97 3.21 16.00
CA SER A 54 4.91 3.25 15.01
C SER A 54 3.63 2.61 15.52
N ASP A 55 2.50 3.25 15.20
CA ASP A 55 1.17 2.77 15.60
C ASP A 55 0.53 1.81 14.57
N CYS A 56 1.22 1.57 13.45
CA CYS A 56 0.76 0.70 12.36
C CYS A 56 1.22 -0.74 12.59
N ASN A 57 0.42 -1.72 12.17
CA ASN A 57 0.74 -3.14 12.31
C ASN A 57 1.10 -3.83 10.99
N ALA A 58 0.97 -3.13 9.86
CA ALA A 58 1.34 -3.61 8.54
C ALA A 58 1.60 -2.45 7.58
N GLY A 59 2.19 -2.79 6.44
CA GLY A 59 2.32 -1.84 5.33
C GLY A 59 2.76 -2.51 4.04
N PHE A 60 2.80 -1.69 2.99
CA PHE A 60 3.36 -2.04 1.70
C PHE A 60 4.12 -0.85 1.09
N VAL A 61 5.07 -1.16 0.22
CA VAL A 61 5.85 -0.19 -0.53
C VAL A 61 5.82 -0.58 -2.00
N ILE A 62 5.47 0.37 -2.86
CA ILE A 62 5.44 0.19 -4.32
C ILE A 62 6.46 1.14 -4.95
N ASP A 63 7.30 0.62 -5.85
CA ASP A 63 8.14 1.45 -6.70
C ASP A 63 7.41 1.80 -8.00
N PHE A 64 7.26 3.10 -8.30
CA PHE A 64 6.76 3.60 -9.56
C PHE A 64 7.86 4.26 -10.40
N ALA A 65 7.80 4.06 -11.72
CA ALA A 65 8.73 4.67 -12.65
C ALA A 65 8.52 6.18 -12.82
N SER A 66 7.31 6.67 -12.56
CA SER A 66 6.94 8.08 -12.66
C SER A 66 5.69 8.41 -11.83
N GLU A 67 5.44 9.71 -11.63
CA GLU A 67 4.17 10.21 -11.09
C GLU A 67 2.96 9.80 -11.95
N ALA A 68 3.10 9.77 -13.28
CA ALA A 68 2.03 9.35 -14.17
C ALA A 68 1.65 7.88 -13.95
N ASP A 69 2.63 7.01 -13.66
CA ASP A 69 2.37 5.59 -13.36
C ASP A 69 1.67 5.41 -12.01
N LEU A 70 2.05 6.19 -10.99
CA LEU A 70 1.34 6.23 -9.71
C LEU A 70 -0.11 6.72 -9.90
N GLN A 71 -0.34 7.76 -10.71
CA GLN A 71 -1.69 8.24 -11.00
C GLN A 71 -2.52 7.22 -11.78
N ASN A 72 -1.92 6.47 -12.71
CA ASN A 72 -2.61 5.39 -13.40
C ASN A 72 -3.03 4.27 -12.43
N TYR A 73 -2.15 3.90 -11.50
CA TYR A 73 -2.47 2.97 -10.42
C TYR A 73 -3.61 3.51 -9.54
N ALA A 74 -3.52 4.75 -9.08
CA ALA A 74 -4.50 5.37 -8.19
C ALA A 74 -5.92 5.40 -8.79
N ASN A 75 -6.01 5.67 -10.10
CA ASN A 75 -7.28 5.75 -10.83
C ASN A 75 -7.80 4.41 -11.35
N HIS A 76 -7.04 3.32 -11.19
CA HIS A 76 -7.47 2.01 -11.68
C HIS A 76 -8.64 1.45 -10.84
N PRO A 77 -9.73 0.95 -11.46
CA PRO A 77 -10.91 0.49 -10.71
C PRO A 77 -10.61 -0.62 -9.69
N GLU A 78 -9.74 -1.57 -10.03
CA GLU A 78 -9.34 -2.63 -9.08
C GLU A 78 -8.55 -2.07 -7.89
N HIS A 79 -7.69 -1.06 -8.10
CA HIS A 79 -7.02 -0.39 -6.99
C HIS A 79 -8.04 0.32 -6.09
N GLN A 80 -9.01 1.06 -6.65
CA GLN A 80 -10.03 1.75 -5.85
C GLN A 80 -10.87 0.79 -5.01
N LYS A 81 -11.20 -0.38 -5.58
CA LYS A 81 -11.89 -1.46 -4.85
C LYS A 81 -11.06 -1.97 -3.68
N ILE A 82 -9.79 -2.31 -3.91
CA ILE A 82 -8.87 -2.78 -2.87
C ILE A 82 -8.64 -1.69 -1.81
N GLY A 83 -8.47 -0.43 -2.23
CA GLY A 83 -8.32 0.72 -1.35
C GLY A 83 -9.52 0.92 -0.43
N SER A 84 -10.75 0.76 -0.95
CA SER A 84 -11.97 0.79 -0.11
C SER A 84 -11.98 -0.33 0.93
N GLN A 85 -11.49 -1.52 0.58
CA GLN A 85 -11.39 -2.63 1.53
C GLN A 85 -10.31 -2.37 2.60
N LEU A 86 -9.16 -1.79 2.22
CA LEU A 86 -8.14 -1.37 3.19
C LEU A 86 -8.68 -0.33 4.17
N VAL A 87 -9.44 0.65 3.68
CA VAL A 87 -10.14 1.63 4.54
C VAL A 87 -11.09 0.94 5.49
N GLU A 88 -11.92 0.01 5.01
CA GLU A 88 -12.82 -0.75 5.88
C GLU A 88 -12.07 -1.59 6.93
N MET A 89 -10.94 -2.17 6.54
CA MET A 89 -10.13 -3.01 7.42
C MET A 89 -9.28 -2.21 8.42
N SER A 90 -9.13 -0.89 8.24
CA SER A 90 -8.26 -0.03 9.06
C SER A 90 -9.00 0.61 10.24
N VAL A 91 -8.34 0.69 11.40
CA VAL A 91 -8.84 1.42 12.57
C VAL A 91 -8.97 2.89 12.20
N GLY A 92 -10.14 3.50 12.41
CA GLY A 92 -10.37 4.89 12.02
C GLY A 92 -10.64 5.09 10.51
N GLY A 93 -10.78 4.02 9.73
CA GLY A 93 -11.05 4.14 8.30
C GLY A 93 -9.83 4.70 7.55
N ALA A 94 -10.06 5.70 6.70
CA ALA A 94 -9.00 6.32 5.91
C ALA A 94 -7.97 7.06 6.79
N ASP A 95 -8.40 7.61 7.92
CA ASP A 95 -7.51 8.29 8.89
C ASP A 95 -6.51 7.30 9.54
N GLY A 96 -6.78 5.99 9.45
CA GLY A 96 -5.90 4.92 9.90
C GLY A 96 -4.85 4.47 8.89
N ILE A 97 -4.77 5.14 7.74
CA ILE A 97 -3.84 4.83 6.66
C ILE A 97 -2.91 6.02 6.47
N MET A 98 -1.62 5.77 6.69
CA MET A 98 -0.55 6.75 6.47
C MET A 98 0.10 6.47 5.13
N VAL A 99 0.27 7.51 4.30
CA VAL A 99 0.83 7.40 2.95
C VAL A 99 1.98 8.38 2.79
N PHE A 100 3.09 7.92 2.23
CA PHE A 100 4.19 8.75 1.75
C PHE A 100 4.47 8.46 0.28
N ASP A 101 4.67 9.51 -0.50
CA ASP A 101 5.20 9.43 -1.86
C ASP A 101 6.60 10.06 -1.88
N LEU A 102 7.62 9.21 -1.83
CA LEU A 102 9.02 9.65 -1.79
C LEU A 102 9.57 9.76 -3.22
N ALA A 103 9.92 10.97 -3.63
CA ALA A 103 10.74 11.18 -4.83
C ALA A 103 12.17 10.68 -4.56
N ILE A 104 12.59 9.63 -5.26
CA ILE A 104 13.89 8.99 -5.03
C ILE A 104 15.02 9.70 -5.78
N GLU A 105 15.99 10.24 -5.04
CA GLU A 105 17.19 10.89 -5.59
C GLU A 105 18.23 9.90 -6.13
#